data_AF-A7SP83-F1
#
_entry.id   AF-A7SP83-F1
#
_cell.length_a   1.000
_cell.length_b   1.000
_cell.length_c   1.000
_cell.angle_alpha   90.00
_cell.angle_beta   90.00
_cell.angle_gamma   90.00
#
_symmetry.space_group_name_H-M   'P 1'
#
loop_
_entity.id
_entity.type
_entity.pdbx_description
1 polymer ?
#
loop_
_entity_poly.entity_id
_entity_poly.type
_entity_poly.pdbx_seq_one_letter_code
_entity_poly.pdbx_strand_id
1 'polypeptide(L)'
;MSPRNTTIAMSPRNTTIAMSPRNTTIAMSPRNTTIAMSPRNTTIEMSPRNTTIAMSPRNTTIEMSPRNTTIAMSPRNTTIAMSPRNTTIAMSP
;
A
#
# COMPACT_ATOMS: atom_id res chain seq x y z
N MET A 1 17.37 -10.36 8.61
CA MET A 1 17.15 -10.94 7.26
C MET A 1 15.81 -10.43 6.75
N SER A 2 15.77 -9.69 5.64
CA SER A 2 14.49 -9.22 5.08
C SER A 2 13.73 -10.41 4.45
N PRO A 3 12.42 -10.53 4.67
CA PRO A 3 11.65 -11.62 4.08
C PRO A 3 11.73 -11.58 2.55
N ARG A 4 11.84 -12.73 1.89
CA ARG A 4 11.82 -12.78 0.42
C ARG A 4 10.42 -12.47 -0.11
N ASN A 5 9.41 -13.12 0.46
CA ASN A 5 8.01 -12.96 0.09
C ASN A 5 7.19 -12.72 1.35
N THR A 6 6.26 -11.78 1.28
CA THR A 6 5.30 -11.54 2.35
C THR A 6 3.90 -11.45 1.76
N THR A 7 2.98 -12.22 2.34
CA THR A 7 1.56 -12.18 2.02
C THR A 7 0.79 -11.84 3.29
N ILE A 8 -0.07 -10.83 3.21
CA ILE A 8 -0.91 -10.39 4.33
C ILE A 8 -2.37 -10.41 3.88
N ALA A 9 -3.21 -11.15 4.59
CA ALA A 9 -4.65 -11.19 4.40
C ALA A 9 -5.36 -11.05 5.75
N MET A 10 -5.99 -9.91 6.02
CA MET A 10 -6.63 -9.64 7.30
C MET A 10 -7.64 -8.48 7.25
N SER A 11 -8.59 -8.45 8.19
CA SER A 11 -9.59 -7.37 8.34
C SER A 11 -9.59 -6.76 9.74
N PRO A 12 -8.46 -6.18 10.20
CA PRO A 12 -8.35 -5.61 11.53
C PRO A 12 -9.00 -4.23 11.61
N ARG A 13 -9.22 -3.71 12.82
CA ARG A 13 -9.68 -2.32 12.98
C ARG A 13 -8.60 -1.31 12.58
N ASN A 14 -7.36 -1.55 13.00
CA ASN A 14 -6.20 -0.70 12.72
C ASN A 14 -5.03 -1.57 12.26
N THR A 15 -4.29 -1.10 11.27
CA THR A 15 -3.09 -1.78 10.77
C THR A 15 -1.94 -0.81 10.64
N THR A 16 -0.77 -1.22 11.10
CA THR A 16 0.51 -0.58 10.80
C THR A 16 1.47 -1.63 10.24
N ILE A 17 1.99 -1.38 9.04
CA ILE A 17 2.93 -2.27 8.35
C ILE A 17 4.21 -1.49 8.05
N ALA A 18 5.34 -2.03 8.50
CA ALA A 18 6.68 -1.53 8.19
C ALA A 18 7.59 -2.69 7.79
N MET A 19 7.92 -2.83 6.51
CA MET A 19 8.73 -3.95 6.02
C MET A 19 9.40 -3.68 4.65
N SER A 20 10.48 -4.39 4.38
CA SER A 20 11.23 -4.29 3.11
C SER A 20 11.48 -5.65 2.46
N PRO A 21 10.42 -6.42 2.11
CA PRO A 21 10.57 -7.70 1.44
C PRO A 21 10.96 -7.56 -0.04
N ARG A 22 11.37 -8.63 -0.70
CA ARG A 22 11.56 -8.60 -2.18
C ARG A 22 10.21 -8.52 -2.89
N ASN A 23 9.22 -9.30 -2.45
CA ASN A 23 7.86 -9.33 -3.00
C ASN A 23 6.82 -9.19 -1.88
N THR A 24 5.82 -8.34 -2.10
CA THR A 24 4.70 -8.13 -1.17
C THR A 24 3.36 -8.30 -1.87
N THR A 25 2.45 -9.05 -1.24
CA THR A 25 1.02 -9.05 -1.58
C THR A 25 0.23 -8.71 -0.32
N ILE A 26 -0.62 -7.69 -0.39
CA ILE A 26 -1.49 -7.26 0.72
C ILE A 26 -2.94 -7.25 0.23
N ALA A 27 -3.82 -7.93 0.96
CA ALA A 27 -5.26 -7.89 0.79
C ALA A 27 -5.93 -7.59 2.15
N MET A 28 -6.50 -6.40 2.35
CA MET A 28 -7.06 -6.02 3.65
C MET A 28 -8.25 -5.05 3.58
N SER A 29 -9.13 -5.11 4.58
CA SER A 29 -10.23 -4.13 4.75
C SER A 29 -10.24 -3.46 6.14
N PRO A 30 -9.23 -2.65 6.51
CA PRO A 30 -9.15 -2.04 7.84
C PRO A 30 -10.01 -0.78 8.00
N ARG A 31 -10.27 -0.32 9.23
CA ARG A 31 -10.79 1.05 9.41
C ARG A 31 -9.68 2.09 9.19
N ASN A 32 -8.50 1.86 9.74
CA ASN A 32 -7.35 2.76 9.59
C ASN A 32 -6.10 1.96 9.21
N THR A 33 -5.35 2.46 8.24
CA THR A 33 -4.15 1.79 7.71
C THR A 33 -2.99 2.76 7.57
N THR A 34 -1.82 2.36 8.06
CA THR A 34 -0.55 3.02 7.77
C THR A 34 0.45 2.01 7.22
N ILE A 35 1.01 2.29 6.05
CA ILE A 35 1.97 1.40 5.37
C ILE A 35 3.24 2.18 5.04
N ALA A 36 4.38 1.64 5.43
CA ALA A 36 5.72 2.13 5.08
C ALA A 36 6.58 0.97 4.55
N MET A 37 6.85 0.93 3.24
CA MET A 37 7.57 -0.23 2.66
C MET A 37 8.48 0.13 1.48
N SER A 38 9.54 -0.66 1.28
CA SER A 38 10.46 -0.52 0.14
C SER A 38 10.73 -1.86 -0.58
N PRO A 39 9.71 -2.50 -1.18
CA PRO A 39 9.88 -3.79 -1.83
C PRO A 39 10.33 -3.70 -3.29
N ARG A 40 10.80 -4.80 -3.90
CA ARG A 40 11.05 -4.81 -5.35
C ARG A 40 9.74 -4.87 -6.13
N ASN A 41 8.80 -5.72 -5.71
CA ASN A 41 7.48 -5.86 -6.31
C ASN A 41 6.40 -5.77 -5.22
N THR A 42 5.34 -5.01 -5.48
CA THR A 42 4.17 -4.87 -4.59
C THR A 42 2.88 -5.07 -5.34
N THR A 43 1.96 -5.83 -4.76
CA THR A 43 0.55 -5.82 -5.09
C THR A 43 -0.24 -5.49 -3.83
N ILE A 44 -1.10 -4.47 -3.91
CA ILE A 44 -1.95 -4.03 -2.79
C ILE A 44 -3.39 -3.97 -3.27
N GLU A 45 -4.28 -4.66 -2.56
CA GLU A 45 -5.73 -4.59 -2.70
C GLU A 45 -6.33 -4.22 -1.34
N MET A 46 -6.95 -3.04 -1.22
CA MET A 46 -7.50 -2.62 0.07
C MET A 46 -8.79 -1.80 -0.02
N SER A 47 -9.68 -2.00 0.97
CA SER A 47 -10.90 -1.18 1.14
C SER A 47 -10.99 -0.51 2.53
N PRO A 48 -10.10 0.45 2.86
CA PRO A 48 -10.04 1.05 4.18
C PRO A 48 -10.91 2.31 4.35
N ARG A 49 -11.22 2.73 5.60
CA ARG A 49 -11.84 4.07 5.79
C ARG A 49 -10.80 5.19 5.68
N ASN A 50 -9.66 5.06 6.35
CA ASN A 50 -8.58 6.03 6.31
C ASN A 50 -7.26 5.33 5.99
N THR A 51 -6.43 5.92 5.12
CA THR A 51 -5.16 5.31 4.72
C THR A 51 -4.05 6.32 4.51
N THR A 52 -2.87 5.94 4.98
CA THR A 52 -1.61 6.62 4.71
C THR A 52 -0.61 5.60 4.18
N ILE A 53 -0.08 5.83 2.98
CA ILE A 53 0.90 4.96 2.33
C ILE A 53 2.16 5.76 2.01
N ALA A 54 3.31 5.25 2.43
CA ALA A 54 4.63 5.72 2.04
C ALA A 54 5.43 4.54 1.46
N MET A 55 5.73 4.55 0.15
CA MET A 55 6.39 3.42 -0.48
C MET A 55 7.42 3.80 -1.55
N SER A 56 8.52 3.05 -1.63
CA SER A 56 9.53 3.21 -2.69
C SER A 56 9.83 1.88 -3.41
N PRO A 57 8.89 1.36 -4.22
CA PRO A 57 9.03 0.06 -4.85
C PRO A 57 9.63 0.13 -6.27
N ARG A 58 10.16 -0.98 -6.81
CA ARG A 58 10.55 -0.99 -8.23
C ARG A 58 9.34 -1.16 -9.16
N ASN A 59 8.47 -2.11 -8.86
CA ASN A 59 7.23 -2.36 -9.59
C ASN A 59 6.06 -2.39 -8.60
N THR A 60 4.94 -1.76 -8.93
CA THR A 60 3.77 -1.73 -8.04
C THR A 60 2.45 -1.71 -8.77
N THR A 61 1.53 -2.51 -8.26
CA THR A 61 0.11 -2.50 -8.60
C THR A 61 -0.70 -2.21 -7.34
N ILE A 62 -1.54 -1.19 -7.38
CA ILE A 62 -2.40 -0.79 -6.27
C ILE A 62 -3.84 -0.71 -6.75
N GLU A 63 -4.73 -1.41 -6.06
CA GLU A 63 -6.18 -1.31 -6.18
C GLU A 63 -6.77 -0.93 -4.82
N MET A 64 -7.40 0.24 -4.71
CA MET A 64 -7.96 0.68 -3.43
C MET A 64 -9.27 1.46 -3.54
N SER A 65 -10.17 1.23 -2.58
CA SER A 65 -11.42 1.99 -2.43
C SER A 65 -11.55 2.65 -1.06
N PRO A 66 -10.72 3.67 -0.72
CA PRO A 66 -10.72 4.26 0.60
C PRO A 66 -11.70 5.44 0.75
N ARG A 67 -12.14 5.77 1.98
CA ARG A 67 -12.87 7.05 2.19
C ARG A 67 -11.92 8.25 2.18
N ASN A 68 -10.81 8.17 2.92
CA ASN A 68 -9.77 9.21 2.96
C ASN A 68 -8.40 8.55 2.70
N THR A 69 -7.61 9.10 1.79
CA THR A 69 -6.28 8.56 1.48
C THR A 69 -5.21 9.63 1.29
N THR A 70 -4.02 9.32 1.81
CA THR A 70 -2.78 10.06 1.56
C THR A 70 -1.72 9.08 1.09
N ILE A 71 -1.13 9.34 -0.08
CA ILE A 71 -0.15 8.46 -0.70
C ILE A 71 1.08 9.28 -1.06
N ALA A 72 2.24 8.82 -0.60
CA ALA A 72 3.56 9.30 -1.02
C ALA A 72 4.34 8.11 -1.60
N MET A 73 4.68 8.16 -2.89
CA MET A 73 5.33 7.03 -3.55
C MET A 73 6.44 7.45 -4.50
N SER A 74 7.46 6.59 -4.60
CA SER A 74 8.56 6.72 -5.57
C SER A 74 8.79 5.43 -6.35
N PRO A 75 7.85 5.02 -7.24
CA PRO A 75 7.95 3.77 -7.99
C PRO A 75 8.62 3.94 -9.35
N ARG A 76 9.40 2.94 -9.79
CA ARG A 76 9.92 2.92 -11.18
C ARG A 76 8.85 2.56 -12.21
N ASN A 77 8.01 1.58 -11.90
CA ASN A 77 6.86 1.16 -12.71
C ASN A 77 5.63 1.05 -11.81
N THR A 78 4.54 1.73 -12.17
CA THR A 78 3.34 1.80 -11.32
C THR A 78 2.05 1.68 -12.11
N THR A 79 1.11 0.91 -11.58
CA THR A 79 -0.30 0.87 -11.99
C THR A 79 -1.14 1.13 -10.75
N ILE A 80 -2.01 2.13 -10.80
CA ILE A 80 -2.86 2.54 -9.68
C ILE A 80 -4.30 2.66 -10.16
N ALA A 81 -5.19 1.87 -9.57
CA ALA A 81 -6.63 1.98 -9.70
C ALA A 81 -7.22 2.36 -8.33
N MET A 82 -7.88 3.52 -8.23
CA MET A 82 -8.45 3.95 -6.96
C MET A 82 -9.79 4.64 -7.12
N SER A 83 -10.69 4.38 -6.16
CA SER A 83 -12.00 5.02 -6.05
C SER A 83 -12.21 5.71 -4.69
N PRO A 84 -11.44 6.77 -4.39
CA PRO A 84 -11.48 7.42 -3.09
C PRO A 84 -12.49 8.56 -2.99
N ARG A 85 -12.97 8.89 -1.77
CA ARG A 85 -13.78 10.10 -1.54
C ARG A 85 -12.93 11.36 -1.38
N ASN A 86 -11.85 11.29 -0.61
CA ASN A 86 -10.89 12.38 -0.39
C ASN A 86 -9.46 11.88 -0.55
N THR A 87 -8.63 12.61 -1.32
CA THR A 87 -7.34 12.09 -1.79
C THR A 87 -6.25 13.13 -1.88
N THR A 88 -5.07 12.76 -1.41
CA THR A 88 -3.81 13.45 -1.71
C THR A 88 -2.79 12.43 -2.18
N ILE A 89 -2.16 12.69 -3.32
CA ILE A 89 -1.13 11.82 -3.90
C ILE A 89 0.09 12.67 -4.25
N ALA A 90 1.24 12.27 -3.74
CA ALA A 90 2.55 12.75 -4.15
C ALA A 90 3.31 11.57 -4.77
N MET A 91 3.71 11.71 -6.03
CA MET A 91 4.52 10.73 -6.74
C MET A 91 5.80 11.38 -7.25
N SER A 92 6.95 10.75 -6.97
CA SER A 92 8.23 11.10 -7.58
C SER A 92 8.70 9.97 -8.51
N PRO A 93 9.38 10.29 -9.62
CA PRO A 93 10.06 9.27 -10.43
C PRO A 93 11.17 8.54 -9.67
#